data_AF-A0AAV4WEV5-F1
#
_entry.id   AF-A0AAV4WEV5-F1
#
_cell.length_a   1.000
_cell.length_b   1.000
_cell.length_c   1.000
_cell.angle_alpha   90.00
_cell.angle_beta   90.00
_cell.angle_gamma   90.00
#
_symmetry.space_group_name_H-M   'P 1'
#
loop_
_entity.id
_entity.type
_entity.pdbx_description
1 polymer ?
#
loop_
_entity_poly.entity_id
_entity_poly.type
_entity_poly.pdbx_seq_one_letter_code
_entity_poly.pdbx_strand_id
1 'polypeptide(L)'
;MSEEEKLKVHPEPIEKNRRIRGSLRTNVTKLIKKIDEELASANPNADSLQESLTILIEREQKLGNLDDIIIFQSPDAEIETEMENSLEYSEQIIKI
;
A
#
# COMPACT_ATOMS: atom_id res chain seq x y z
N MET A 1 26.47 5.21 -8.83
CA MET A 1 25.55 5.05 -7.70
C MET A 1 24.79 3.77 -8.00
N SER A 2 25.00 2.71 -7.20
CA SER A 2 24.39 1.40 -7.44
C SER A 2 22.89 1.44 -7.08
N GLU A 3 22.09 0.60 -7.74
CA GLU A 3 20.65 0.45 -7.45
C GLU A 3 20.38 0.00 -6.01
N GLU A 4 21.37 -0.59 -5.35
CA GLU A 4 21.35 -1.03 -3.94
C GLU A 4 21.22 0.12 -2.92
N GLU A 5 21.60 1.35 -3.27
CA GLU A 5 21.45 2.51 -2.37
C GLU A 5 20.04 3.14 -2.39
N LYS A 6 19.18 2.77 -3.35
CA LYS A 6 17.80 3.30 -3.43
C LYS A 6 16.81 2.56 -2.53
N LEU A 7 17.19 1.43 -1.94
CA LEU A 7 16.28 0.57 -1.18
C LEU A 7 16.60 0.46 0.32
N LYS A 8 17.16 1.51 0.94
CA LYS A 8 17.08 1.67 2.41
C LYS A 8 15.76 2.34 2.81
N VAL A 9 14.63 1.75 2.39
CA VAL A 9 13.39 1.95 3.13
C VAL A 9 13.52 1.04 4.33
N HIS A 10 13.85 1.60 5.51
CA HIS A 10 13.70 0.85 6.75
C HIS A 10 12.24 0.39 6.80
N PRO A 11 11.95 -0.91 6.64
CA PRO A 11 10.57 -1.35 6.67
C PRO A 11 10.05 -1.06 8.07
N GLU A 12 9.13 -0.10 8.18
CA GLU A 12 8.32 0.00 9.38
C GLU A 12 7.74 -1.39 9.66
N PRO A 13 7.68 -1.84 10.93
CA PRO A 13 7.15 -3.15 11.25
C PRO A 13 5.80 -3.35 10.57
N ILE A 14 5.54 -4.52 9.98
CA ILE A 14 4.30 -4.82 9.24
C ILE A 14 3.05 -4.40 10.02
N GLU A 15 3.09 -4.55 11.35
CA GLU A 15 2.02 -4.16 12.26
C GLU A 15 1.77 -2.63 12.27
N LYS A 16 2.83 -1.82 12.17
CA LYS A 16 2.70 -0.37 12.01
C LYS A 16 2.09 -0.02 10.64
N ASN A 17 2.52 -0.68 9.56
CA ASN A 17 1.92 -0.46 8.24
C ASN A 17 0.43 -0.84 8.22
N ARG A 18 0.06 -1.96 8.87
CA ARG A 18 -1.35 -2.36 9.05
C ARG A 18 -2.17 -1.31 9.81
N ARG A 19 -1.62 -0.73 10.88
CA ARG A 19 -2.27 0.35 11.64
C ARG A 19 -2.43 1.62 10.82
N ILE A 20 -1.40 2.02 10.08
CA ILE A 20 -1.45 3.19 9.18
C ILE A 20 -2.53 2.97 8.12
N ARG A 21 -2.57 1.79 7.48
CA ARG A 21 -3.61 1.42 6.52
C ARG A 21 -5.01 1.50 7.13
N GLY A 22 -5.22 0.98 8.34
CA GLY A 22 -6.50 1.05 9.04
C GLY A 22 -6.97 2.49 9.30
N SER A 23 -6.05 3.35 9.75
CA SER A 23 -6.32 4.79 9.94
C SER A 23 -6.65 5.47 8.61
N LEU A 24 -5.87 5.20 7.56
CA LEU A 24 -6.07 5.76 6.24
C LEU A 24 -7.42 5.34 5.63
N ARG A 25 -7.80 4.06 5.73
CA ARG A 25 -9.13 3.56 5.31
C ARG A 25 -10.27 4.27 6.03
N THR A 26 -10.11 4.51 7.34
CA THR A 26 -11.11 5.25 8.12
C THR A 26 -11.25 6.69 7.62
N ASN A 27 -10.13 7.36 7.34
CA ASN A 27 -10.14 8.72 6.80
C ASN A 27 -10.71 8.79 5.37
N VAL A 28 -10.40 7.81 4.51
CA VAL A 28 -11.00 7.67 3.17
C VAL A 28 -12.51 7.48 3.27
N THR A 29 -12.98 6.60 4.16
CA THR A 29 -14.43 6.39 4.39
C THR A 29 -15.13 7.68 4.82
N LYS A 30 -14.51 8.46 5.70
CA LYS A 30 -15.04 9.77 6.12
C LYS A 30 -15.06 10.77 4.96
N LEU A 31 -14.04 10.79 4.12
CA LEU A 31 -13.98 11.66 2.95
C LEU A 31 -15.07 11.33 1.93
N ILE A 32 -15.29 10.03 1.65
CA ILE A 32 -16.36 9.57 0.77
C ILE A 32 -17.71 10.04 1.30
N LYS A 33 -17.99 9.84 2.59
CA LYS A 33 -19.23 10.34 3.21
C LYS A 33 -19.40 11.85 3.05
N LYS A 34 -18.34 12.63 3.24
CA LYS A 34 -18.37 14.08 3.03
C LYS A 34 -18.70 14.44 1.57
N ILE A 35 -18.12 13.72 0.61
CA ILE A 35 -18.41 13.90 -0.83
C ILE A 35 -19.88 13.57 -1.10
N ASP A 36 -20.39 12.46 -0.57
CA ASP A 36 -21.79 12.06 -0.73
C ASP A 36 -22.75 13.10 -0.14
N GLU A 37 -22.44 13.64 1.04
CA GLU A 37 -23.21 14.70 1.70
C GLU A 37 -23.24 16.00 0.87
N GLU A 38 -22.10 16.41 0.32
CA GLU A 38 -21.99 17.59 -0.55
C GLU A 38 -22.77 17.41 -1.86
N LEU A 39 -22.67 16.23 -2.48
CA LEU A 39 -23.43 15.88 -3.69
C LEU A 39 -24.95 15.83 -3.45
N ALA A 40 -25.37 15.43 -2.25
CA ALA A 40 -26.78 15.40 -1.87
C ALA A 40 -27.32 16.79 -1.48
N SER A 41 -26.47 17.80 -1.37
CA SER A 41 -26.88 19.16 -1.00
C SER A 41 -27.68 19.82 -2.11
N ALA A 42 -28.52 20.81 -1.75
CA ALA A 42 -29.35 21.53 -2.71
C ALA A 42 -28.55 22.40 -3.70
N ASN A 43 -27.30 22.74 -3.35
CA ASN A 43 -26.40 23.50 -4.21
C ASN A 43 -24.95 23.03 -3.98
N PRO A 44 -24.54 21.90 -4.60
CA PRO A 44 -23.21 21.34 -4.43
C PRO A 44 -22.12 22.31 -4.89
N ASN A 45 -21.09 22.47 -4.08
CA ASN A 45 -19.93 23.28 -4.42
C ASN A 45 -18.93 22.44 -5.23
N ALA A 46 -18.85 22.73 -6.54
CA ALA A 46 -17.97 22.04 -7.47
C ALA A 46 -16.48 22.13 -7.08
N ASP A 47 -16.02 23.27 -6.56
CA ASP A 47 -14.61 23.45 -6.16
C ASP A 47 -14.28 22.60 -4.93
N SER A 48 -15.19 22.56 -3.95
CA SER A 48 -15.07 21.71 -2.74
C SER A 48 -15.06 20.22 -3.09
N LEU A 49 -15.90 19.81 -4.04
CA LEU A 49 -15.94 18.45 -4.55
C LEU A 49 -14.64 18.10 -5.29
N GLN A 50 -14.13 18.99 -6.13
CA GLN A 50 -12.89 18.79 -6.86
C GLN A 50 -11.69 18.64 -5.91
N GLU A 51 -11.61 19.48 -4.86
CA GLU A 51 -10.59 19.35 -3.83
C GLU A 51 -10.71 18.00 -3.11
N SER A 52 -11.93 17.62 -2.71
CA SER A 52 -12.18 16.37 -2.01
C SER A 52 -11.82 15.14 -2.85
N LEU A 53 -12.13 15.15 -4.16
CA LEU A 53 -11.76 14.10 -5.10
C LEU A 53 -10.25 14.02 -5.33
N THR A 54 -9.56 15.16 -5.42
CA THR A 54 -8.10 15.21 -5.55
C THR A 54 -7.43 14.53 -4.36
N ILE A 55 -7.89 14.85 -3.15
CA ILE A 55 -7.39 14.23 -1.93
C ILE A 55 -7.75 12.73 -1.88
N LEU A 56 -8.91 12.32 -2.40
CA LEU A 56 -9.31 10.92 -2.46
C LEU A 56 -8.33 10.10 -3.30
N ILE A 57 -7.96 10.60 -4.49
CA ILE A 57 -7.00 9.95 -5.39
C ILE A 57 -5.63 9.76 -4.71
N GLU A 58 -5.11 10.80 -4.05
CA GLU A 58 -3.85 10.68 -3.32
C GLU A 58 -3.90 9.62 -2.20
N ARG A 59 -5.05 9.50 -1.53
CA ARG A 59 -5.23 8.52 -0.45
C ARG A 59 -5.39 7.10 -0.98
N GLU A 60 -6.03 6.93 -2.14
CA GLU A 60 -6.12 5.65 -2.84
C GLU A 60 -4.73 5.15 -3.24
N GLN A 61 -3.91 6.01 -3.86
CA GLN A 61 -2.52 5.66 -4.21
C GLN A 61 -1.71 5.25 -2.98
N LYS A 62 -1.84 6.00 -1.88
CA LYS A 62 -1.18 5.64 -0.61
C LYS A 62 -1.67 4.31 -0.04
N LEU A 63 -2.95 3.97 -0.20
CA LEU A 63 -3.47 2.67 0.21
C LEU A 63 -2.89 1.54 -0.63
N GLY A 64 -2.84 1.69 -1.96
CA GLY A 64 -2.23 0.71 -2.85
C GLY A 64 -0.78 0.43 -2.46
N ASN A 65 0.03 1.47 -2.28
CA ASN A 65 1.42 1.33 -1.84
C ASN A 65 1.54 0.61 -0.48
N LEU A 66 0.63 0.88 0.47
CA LEU A 66 0.64 0.19 1.77
C LEU A 66 0.25 -1.28 1.64
N ASP A 67 -0.68 -1.61 0.75
CA ASP A 67 -1.07 -3.00 0.50
C ASP A 67 0.08 -3.77 -0.13
N ASP A 68 0.78 -3.19 -1.12
CA ASP A 68 1.98 -3.79 -1.72
C ASP A 68 3.09 -4.05 -0.69
N ILE A 69 3.36 -3.06 0.17
CA ILE A 69 4.35 -3.20 1.26
C ILE A 69 3.93 -4.31 2.23
N ILE A 70 2.66 -4.36 2.62
CA ILE A 70 2.18 -5.36 3.58
C ILE A 70 2.22 -6.77 2.98
N ILE A 71 1.93 -6.92 1.69
CA ILE A 71 2.02 -8.19 0.96
C ILE A 71 3.48 -8.64 0.90
N PHE A 72 4.40 -7.76 0.50
CA PHE A 72 5.83 -8.06 0.42
C PHE A 72 6.45 -8.41 1.79
N GLN A 73 5.97 -7.78 2.86
CA GLN A 73 6.41 -8.06 4.23
C GLN A 73 5.74 -9.29 4.86
N SER A 74 4.81 -9.94 4.15
CA SER A 74 4.06 -11.06 4.71
C SER A 74 4.96 -12.30 4.87
N PRO A 75 4.77 -13.11 5.93
CA PRO A 75 5.56 -14.33 6.14
C PRO A 75 5.52 -15.30 4.96
N ASP A 76 4.41 -15.31 4.20
CA ASP A 76 4.24 -16.16 3.04
C ASP A 76 5.24 -15.77 1.92
N ALA A 77 5.49 -14.48 1.70
CA ALA A 77 6.47 -13.99 0.73
C ALA A 77 7.92 -14.31 1.15
N GLU A 78 8.19 -14.31 2.46
CA GLU A 78 9.50 -14.72 3.02
C GLU A 78 9.73 -16.22 2.78
N ILE A 79 8.72 -17.06 3.02
CA ILE A 79 8.76 -18.50 2.76
C ILE A 79 8.93 -18.80 1.27
N GLU A 80 8.18 -18.13 0.39
CA GLU A 80 8.31 -18.31 -1.07
C GLU A 80 9.73 -18.00 -1.56
N THR A 81 10.34 -16.93 -1.04
CA THR A 81 11.72 -16.57 -1.37
C THR A 81 12.72 -17.63 -0.87
N GLU A 82 12.53 -18.15 0.34
CA GLU A 82 13.38 -19.22 0.89
C GLU A 82 13.25 -20.52 0.08
N MET A 83 12.03 -20.85 -0.37
CA MET A 83 11.77 -21.99 -1.24
C MET A 83 12.44 -21.85 -2.61
N GLU A 84 12.34 -20.69 -3.27
CA GLU A 84 13.02 -20.43 -4.54
C GLU A 84 14.54 -20.57 -4.41
N ASN A 85 15.13 -19.97 -3.38
CA ASN A 85 16.56 -20.10 -3.11
C ASN A 85 16.95 -21.58 -2.89
N SER A 86 16.17 -22.34 -2.12
CA SER A 86 16.42 -23.76 -1.87
C SER A 86 16.35 -24.60 -3.14
N LEU A 87 15.38 -24.32 -4.01
CA LEU A 87 15.25 -24.97 -5.32
C LEU A 87 16.47 -24.67 -6.19
N GLU A 88 16.90 -23.41 -6.28
CA GLU A 88 18.07 -23.03 -7.07
C GLU A 88 19.36 -23.73 -6.58
N TYR A 89 19.58 -23.79 -5.26
CA TYR A 89 20.68 -24.57 -4.69
C TYR A 89 20.57 -26.05 -5.06
N SER A 90 19.38 -26.64 -5.01
CA SER A 90 19.17 -28.04 -5.36
C SER A 90 19.48 -28.33 -6.84
N GLU A 91 19.09 -27.44 -7.74
CA GLU A 91 19.37 -27.55 -9.17
C GLU A 91 20.86 -27.40 -9.49
N GLN A 92 21.58 -26.56 -8.74
CA GLN A 92 23.03 -26.43 -8.85
C GLN A 92 23.77 -27.69 -8.39
N ILE A 93 23.28 -28.37 -7.35
CA ILE A 93 23.86 -29.63 -6.85
C ILE A 93 23.61 -30.78 -7.82
N ILE A 94 22.41 -30.87 -8.42
CA ILE A 94 22.02 -31.95 -9.34
C ILE A 94 22.77 -31.88 -10.69
N LYS A 95 23.34 -30.72 -11.05
CA LYS A 95 24.13 -30.52 -12.27
C LYS A 95 25.61 -30.92 -12.15
N ILE A 96 26.05 -31.46 -11.01
CA ILE A 96 27.40 -32.02 -10.76
C ILE A 96 27.34 -33.55 -10.86
#